data_AF-A0A843GFI6-F1
#
_entry.id   AF-A0A843GFI6-F1
#
_cell.length_a   1.000
_cell.length_b   1.000
_cell.length_c   1.000
_cell.angle_alpha   90.00
_cell.angle_beta   90.00
_cell.angle_gamma   90.00
#
_symmetry.space_group_name_H-M   'P 1'
#
loop_
_entity.id
_entity.type
_entity.pdbx_description
1 polymer ?
#
loop_
_entity_poly.entity_id
_entity_poly.type
_entity_poly.pdbx_seq_one_letter_code
_entity_poly.pdbx_strand_id
1 'polypeptide(L)'
;MKVNNKKYIEERKLELLEYIDNDIRYVPLVEEMIYLEKELEKLRNLPKILVNSKDEAKQKPTPAGKMYKEYLQQYINIVKALAKSGADENAEADSPLDKWLKARGKYETR
;
A
#
# COMPACT_ATOMS: atom_id res chain seq x y z
N MET A 1 4.85 -3.17 20.22
CA MET A 1 5.67 -4.34 19.80
C MET A 1 6.41 -3.94 18.55
N LYS A 2 7.75 -3.86 18.56
CA LYS A 2 8.53 -3.68 17.33
C LYS A 2 8.57 -5.04 16.64
N VAL A 3 7.62 -5.31 15.76
CA VAL A 3 7.74 -6.44 14.82
C VAL A 3 9.07 -6.25 14.11
N ASN A 4 9.89 -7.30 14.09
CA ASN A 4 11.22 -7.24 13.51
C ASN A 4 11.05 -6.95 12.02
N ASN A 5 11.20 -5.68 11.62
CA ASN A 5 10.68 -5.14 10.35
C ASN A 5 11.17 -5.95 9.13
N LYS A 6 12.41 -6.45 9.20
CA LYS A 6 12.98 -7.32 8.17
C LYS A 6 12.20 -8.64 7.98
N LYS A 7 11.80 -9.31 9.07
CA LYS A 7 11.06 -10.57 8.99
C LYS A 7 9.69 -10.37 8.34
N TYR A 8 8.98 -9.32 8.76
CA TYR A 8 7.69 -8.94 8.17
C TYR A 8 7.79 -8.65 6.67
N ILE A 9 8.83 -7.93 6.25
CA ILE A 9 9.05 -7.60 4.83
C ILE A 9 9.26 -8.85 3.97
N GLU A 10 10.07 -9.80 4.44
CA GLU A 10 10.32 -11.04 3.70
C GLU A 10 9.05 -11.91 3.64
N GLU A 11 8.33 -12.06 4.75
CA GLU A 11 7.04 -12.76 4.80
C GLU A 11 6.04 -12.13 3.83
N ARG A 12 5.93 -10.79 3.84
CA ARG A 12 5.01 -10.06 2.96
C ARG A 12 5.37 -10.20 1.49
N LYS A 13 6.67 -10.20 1.15
CA LYS A 13 7.14 -10.42 -0.23
C LYS A 13 6.74 -11.82 -0.70
N LEU A 14 6.95 -12.84 0.14
CA LEU A 14 6.60 -14.22 -0.18
C LEU A 14 5.08 -14.38 -0.41
N GLU A 15 4.25 -13.81 0.47
CA GLU A 15 2.79 -13.82 0.29
C GLU A 15 2.35 -13.22 -1.05
N LEU A 16 2.94 -12.09 -1.44
CA LEU A 16 2.61 -11.42 -2.70
C LEU A 16 3.08 -12.21 -3.92
N LEU A 17 4.25 -12.85 -3.85
CA LEU A 17 4.77 -13.72 -4.90
C LEU A 17 3.90 -14.97 -5.07
N GLU A 18 3.45 -15.57 -3.97
CA GLU A 18 2.51 -16.70 -3.99
C GLU A 18 1.16 -16.29 -4.59
N TYR A 19 0.64 -15.12 -4.22
CA TYR A 19 -0.64 -14.61 -4.74
C TYR A 19 -0.65 -14.43 -6.27
N ILE A 20 0.48 -14.07 -6.87
CA ILE A 20 0.63 -13.92 -8.32
C ILE A 20 1.07 -15.20 -9.03
N ASP A 21 1.06 -16.34 -8.33
CA ASP A 21 1.59 -17.64 -8.82
C ASP A 21 3.04 -17.53 -9.36
N ASN A 22 3.86 -16.70 -8.72
CA ASN A 22 5.22 -16.38 -9.13
C ASN A 22 5.35 -15.90 -10.59
N ASP A 23 4.31 -15.31 -11.16
CA ASP A 23 4.35 -14.77 -12.51
C ASP A 23 5.43 -13.67 -12.63
N ILE A 24 6.48 -13.98 -13.39
CA ILE A 24 7.66 -13.14 -13.60
C ILE A 24 7.32 -11.73 -14.08
N ARG A 25 6.16 -11.54 -14.73
CA ARG A 25 5.70 -10.23 -15.23
C ARG A 25 5.38 -9.27 -14.09
N TYR A 26 4.94 -9.79 -12.95
CA TYR A 26 4.48 -9.00 -11.80
C TYR A 26 5.51 -8.95 -10.66
N VAL A 27 6.58 -9.76 -10.70
CA VAL A 27 7.66 -9.73 -9.71
C VAL A 27 8.22 -8.31 -9.49
N PRO A 28 8.52 -7.49 -10.53
CA PRO A 28 9.00 -6.13 -10.31
C PRO A 28 8.00 -5.23 -9.57
N LEU A 29 6.69 -5.44 -9.80
CA LEU A 29 5.63 -4.70 -9.13
C LEU A 29 5.52 -5.09 -7.65
N VAL A 30 5.76 -6.37 -7.31
CA VAL A 30 5.85 -6.81 -5.92
C VAL A 30 7.03 -6.15 -5.20
N GLU A 31 8.20 -6.06 -5.85
CA GLU A 31 9.35 -5.37 -5.26
C GLU A 31 9.09 -3.88 -5.03
N GLU A 32 8.47 -3.22 -6.00
CA GLU A 32 8.07 -1.82 -5.89
C GLU A 32 7.01 -1.61 -4.79
N MET A 33 6.05 -2.52 -4.66
CA MET A 33 5.05 -2.48 -3.59
C MET A 33 5.70 -2.52 -2.20
N ILE A 34 6.65 -3.45 -1.99
CA ILE A 34 7.39 -3.57 -0.73
C ILE A 34 8.24 -2.32 -0.44
N TYR A 35 8.83 -1.71 -1.47
CA TYR A 35 9.55 -0.45 -1.32
C TYR A 35 8.60 0.68 -0.89
N LEU A 36 7.49 0.86 -1.59
CA LEU A 36 6.50 1.90 -1.29
C LEU A 36 5.88 1.75 0.09
N GLU A 37 5.62 0.52 0.58
CA GLU A 37 5.14 0.30 1.95
C GLU A 37 6.09 0.91 2.99
N LYS A 38 7.41 0.76 2.82
CA LYS A 38 8.43 1.32 3.73
C LYS A 38 8.48 2.84 3.64
N GLU A 39 8.46 3.40 2.43
CA GLU A 39 8.51 4.85 2.24
C GLU A 39 7.24 5.53 2.76
N LEU A 40 6.07 4.91 2.55
CA LEU A 40 4.80 5.39 3.10
C LEU A 40 4.79 5.36 4.64
N GLU A 41 5.38 4.34 5.27
CA GLU A 41 5.53 4.31 6.73
C GLU A 41 6.41 5.46 7.23
N LYS A 42 7.56 5.71 6.57
CA LYS A 42 8.46 6.84 6.89
C LYS A 42 7.75 8.18 6.75
N LEU A 43 7.14 8.43 5.59
CA LEU A 43 6.46 9.68 5.27
C LEU A 43 5.21 9.92 6.13
N ARG A 44 4.57 8.86 6.64
CA ARG A 44 3.41 8.97 7.54
C ARG A 44 3.76 9.68 8.85
N ASN A 45 5.00 9.54 9.31
CA ASN A 45 5.47 10.14 10.56
C ASN A 45 5.93 11.60 10.42
N LEU A 46 5.95 12.15 9.20
CA LEU A 46 6.35 13.52 8.94
C LEU A 46 5.15 14.47 8.90
N PRO A 47 5.32 15.75 9.29
CA PRO A 47 4.28 16.76 9.16
C PRO A 47 3.93 16.94 7.68
N LYS A 48 2.63 16.85 7.36
CA LYS A 48 2.14 16.93 5.97
C LYS A 48 1.71 18.34 5.56
N ILE A 49 1.44 19.18 6.56
CA ILE A 49 0.98 20.56 6.39
C ILE A 49 1.89 21.47 7.20
N LEU A 50 2.29 22.57 6.57
CA LEU A 50 2.94 23.70 7.22
C LEU A 50 1.89 24.80 7.44
N VAL A 51 1.72 25.21 8.69
CA VAL A 51 0.86 26.33 9.08
C VAL A 51 1.73 27.59 9.19
N ASN A 52 1.29 28.71 8.63
CA ASN A 52 2.02 29.97 8.74
C ASN A 52 1.88 30.54 10.16
N SER A 53 3.01 30.87 10.81
CA SER A 53 3.04 31.36 12.19
C SER A 53 2.42 32.75 12.39
N LYS A 54 2.19 33.51 11.32
CA LYS A 54 1.57 34.84 11.36
C LYS A 54 0.08 34.83 10.98
N ASP A 55 -0.38 33.75 10.34
CA ASP A 55 -1.73 33.62 9.79
C ASP A 55 -2.11 32.15 9.66
N GLU A 56 -2.81 31.61 10.65
CA GLU A 56 -3.15 30.19 10.75
C GLU A 56 -4.10 29.71 9.64
N ALA A 57 -4.81 30.63 8.98
CA ALA A 57 -5.67 30.31 7.84
C ALA A 57 -4.84 29.93 6.59
N LYS A 58 -3.55 30.28 6.55
CA LYS A 58 -2.65 29.95 5.44
C LYS A 58 -1.90 28.66 5.74
N GLN A 59 -2.30 27.60 5.04
CA GLN A 59 -1.70 26.29 5.12
C GLN A 59 -1.13 25.86 3.76
N LYS A 60 0.04 25.22 3.77
CA LYS A 60 0.66 24.68 2.56
C LYS A 60 1.09 23.23 2.78
N PRO A 61 0.97 22.36 1.76
CA PRO A 61 1.49 21.01 1.87
C PRO A 61 3.02 21.03 1.97
N THR A 62 3.56 20.24 2.88
CA THR A 62 5.01 20.02 2.96
C THR A 62 5.47 19.15 1.80
N PRO A 63 6.78 19.14 1.47
CA PRO A 63 7.34 18.19 0.49
C PRO A 63 7.00 16.74 0.86
N ALA A 64 7.12 16.38 2.13
CA ALA A 64 6.74 15.06 2.64
C ALA A 64 5.24 14.75 2.42
N GLY A 65 4.37 15.74 2.64
CA GLY A 65 2.93 15.59 2.37
C GLY A 65 2.63 15.36 0.88
N LYS A 66 3.34 16.04 -0.02
CA LYS A 66 3.22 15.83 -1.48
C LYS A 66 3.70 14.43 -1.88
N MET A 67 4.91 14.04 -1.46
CA MET A 67 5.47 12.71 -1.74
C MET A 67 4.59 11.58 -1.20
N TYR A 68 4.05 11.74 0.02
CA TYR A 68 3.14 10.74 0.61
C TYR A 68 1.92 10.50 -0.29
N LYS A 69 1.35 11.56 -0.86
CA LYS A 69 0.19 11.45 -1.75
C LYS A 69 0.55 10.73 -3.06
N GLU A 70 1.69 11.07 -3.65
CA GLU A 70 2.16 10.47 -4.91
C GLU A 70 2.49 8.98 -4.73
N TYR A 71 3.25 8.63 -3.70
CA TYR A 71 3.59 7.23 -3.39
C TYR A 71 2.36 6.41 -3.01
N LEU A 72 1.39 7.02 -2.31
CA LEU A 72 0.14 6.33 -1.98
C LEU A 72 -0.65 6.03 -3.26
N GLN A 73 -0.67 6.96 -4.22
CA GLN A 73 -1.34 6.73 -5.50
C GLN A 73 -0.66 5.63 -6.30
N GLN A 74 0.68 5.62 -6.35
CA GLN A 74 1.44 4.55 -7.02
C GLN A 74 1.18 3.19 -6.36
N TYR A 75 1.21 3.13 -5.03
CA TYR A 75 0.89 1.93 -4.27
C TYR A 75 -0.52 1.41 -4.58
N ILE A 76 -1.54 2.28 -4.60
CA ILE A 76 -2.92 1.92 -4.96
C ILE A 76 -2.98 1.36 -6.39
N ASN A 77 -2.22 1.93 -7.32
CA ASN A 77 -2.20 1.46 -8.71
C ASN A 77 -1.56 0.07 -8.82
N ILE A 78 -0.48 -0.18 -8.08
CA ILE A 78 0.16 -1.50 -8.02
C ILE A 78 -0.79 -2.54 -7.40
N VAL A 79 -1.45 -2.20 -6.29
CA VAL A 79 -2.46 -3.08 -5.66
C VAL A 79 -3.55 -3.47 -6.66
N LYS A 80 -4.06 -2.52 -7.44
CA LYS A 80 -5.07 -2.80 -8.50
C LYS A 80 -4.52 -3.70 -9.60
N ALA A 81 -3.26 -3.50 -10.02
CA ALA A 81 -2.62 -4.31 -11.04
C ALA A 81 -2.43 -5.76 -10.57
N LEU A 82 -1.96 -5.97 -9.33
CA LEU A 82 -1.78 -7.30 -8.76
C LEU A 82 -3.12 -7.99 -8.46
N ALA A 83 -4.14 -7.25 -8.01
CA ALA A 83 -5.48 -7.80 -7.79
C ALA A 83 -6.08 -8.37 -9.08
N LYS A 84 -5.82 -7.72 -10.22
CA LYS A 84 -6.24 -8.23 -11.53
C LYS A 84 -5.45 -9.45 -11.97
N SER A 85 -4.18 -9.60 -11.57
CA SER A 85 -3.36 -10.74 -11.96
C SER A 85 -3.66 -12.01 -11.16
N GLY A 86 -4.05 -11.87 -9.88
CA GLY A 86 -4.45 -13.00 -9.03
C GLY A 86 -5.95 -13.33 -9.08
N ALA A 87 -6.75 -12.53 -9.79
CA ALA A 87 -8.13 -12.87 -10.10
C ALA A 87 -8.14 -13.88 -11.25
N ASP A 88 -8.11 -15.16 -10.91
CA ASP A 88 -8.56 -16.19 -11.82
C ASP A 88 -10.05 -15.91 -12.10
N GLU A 89 -10.42 -15.59 -13.35
CA GLU A 89 -11.79 -15.22 -13.74
C GLU A 89 -12.82 -16.33 -13.39
N ASN A 90 -12.35 -17.51 -12.96
CA ASN A 90 -13.15 -18.67 -12.57
C ASN A 90 -12.99 -19.13 -11.10
N ALA A 91 -12.22 -18.44 -10.24
CA ALA A 91 -12.02 -18.89 -8.86
C ALA A 91 -12.94 -18.14 -7.87
N GLU A 92 -13.90 -18.87 -7.28
CA GLU A 92 -14.75 -18.41 -6.16
C GLU A 92 -13.97 -18.22 -4.83
N ALA A 93 -12.65 -18.12 -4.86
CA ALA A 93 -11.81 -18.03 -3.67
C ALA A 93 -11.40 -16.58 -3.38
N ASP A 94 -11.85 -16.03 -2.24
CA ASP A 94 -11.48 -14.70 -1.77
C ASP A 94 -9.96 -14.46 -1.80
N SER A 95 -9.52 -13.42 -2.51
CA SER A 95 -8.11 -13.05 -2.57
C SER A 95 -7.58 -12.61 -1.18
N PRO A 96 -6.26 -12.73 -0.91
CA PRO A 96 -5.66 -12.17 0.31
C PRO A 96 -5.93 -10.67 0.49
N LEU A 97 -6.07 -9.92 -0.61
CA LEU A 97 -6.50 -8.52 -0.59
C LEU A 97 -7.96 -8.38 -0.18
N ASP A 98 -8.87 -9.24 -0.67
CA ASP A 98 -10.27 -9.25 -0.27
C ASP A 98 -10.44 -9.58 1.21
N LYS A 99 -9.68 -10.56 1.71
CA LYS A 99 -9.63 -10.89 3.14
C LYS A 99 -9.12 -9.70 3.95
N TRP A 100 -8.09 -9.01 3.49
CA TRP A 100 -7.55 -7.82 4.14
C TRP A 100 -8.54 -6.63 4.10
N LEU A 101 -9.27 -6.44 3.00
CA LEU A 101 -10.29 -5.41 2.85
C LEU A 101 -11.50 -5.70 3.76
N LYS A 102 -11.98 -6.95 3.79
CA LYS A 102 -13.07 -7.42 4.67
C LYS A 102 -12.70 -7.31 6.15
N ALA A 103 -11.43 -7.56 6.51
CA ALA A 103 -10.94 -7.40 7.88
C ALA A 103 -10.91 -5.93 8.35
N ARG A 104 -10.94 -4.96 7.43
CA ARG A 104 -10.87 -3.51 7.74
C ARG A 104 -12.12 -2.73 7.36
N GLY A 105 -12.99 -3.28 6.54
CA GLY A 105 -14.23 -2.67 6.09
C GLY A 105 -15.40 -3.61 6.31
N LYS A 106 -16.28 -3.27 7.26
CA LYS A 106 -17.69 -3.64 7.17
C LYS A 106 -18.24 -3.04 5.88
N TYR A 107 -18.11 -3.74 4.77
CA TYR A 107 -18.86 -3.44 3.57
C TYR A 107 -20.20 -4.17 3.70
N GLU A 108 -21.10 -3.56 4.47
CA GLU A 108 -22.52 -3.69 4.15
C GLU A 108 -22.70 -2.99 2.80
N THR A 109 -22.90 -3.79 1.76
CA THR A 109 -23.48 -3.31 0.51
C THR A 109 -24.75 -4.11 0.29
N ARG A 110 -25.89 -3.43 0.51
CA ARG A 110 -27.20 -3.81 -0.01
C ARG A 110 -27.17 -3.77 -1.53
#